data_AF-A0A4Y2EY97-F1
#
_entry.id   AF-A0A4Y2EY97-F1
#
_cell.length_a   1.000
_cell.length_b   1.000
_cell.length_c   1.000
_cell.angle_alpha   90.00
_cell.angle_beta   90.00
_cell.angle_gamma   90.00
#
_symmetry.space_group_name_H-M   'P 1'
#
loop_
_entity.id
_entity.type
_entity.pdbx_description
1 polymer ?
#
loop_
_entity_poly.entity_id
_entity_poly.type
_entity_poly.pdbx_seq_one_letter_code
_entity_poly.pdbx_strand_id
1 'polypeptide(L)' 'SPTRCVDMCLQSGYQYAGVQYSKECFCGKERPHEDLKLSEDQCNMNCPQSPHEKCGGYFTMNVYHTGLPSEDLIL' A
#
# COMPACT_ATOMS: atom_id res chain seq x y z
N SER A 1 -8.19 -4.63 4.28
CA SER A 1 -8.24 -3.16 4.27
C SER A 1 -6.83 -2.62 4.15
N PRO A 2 -6.68 -1.36 3.71
CA PRO A 2 -5.39 -0.67 3.66
C PRO A 2 -4.68 -0.68 5.03
N THR A 3 -5.38 -0.34 6.12
CA THR A 3 -4.82 -0.33 7.48
C THR A 3 -4.22 -1.67 7.88
N ARG A 4 -4.93 -2.78 7.62
CA ARG A 4 -4.40 -4.12 7.95
C ARG A 4 -3.15 -4.47 7.15
N CYS A 5 -3.07 -4.04 5.89
CA CYS A 5 -1.89 -4.25 5.06
C CYS A 5 -0.70 -3.42 5.58
N VAL A 6 -0.95 -2.16 5.93
CA VAL A 6 0.03 -1.26 6.57
C VAL A 6 0.58 -1.87 7.85
N ASP A 7 -0.28 -2.32 8.77
CA ASP A 7 0.14 -2.91 10.04
C ASP A 7 1.01 -4.17 9.85
N MET A 8 0.65 -5.01 8.87
CA MET A 8 1.38 -6.24 8.55
C MET A 8 2.78 -5.94 7.99
N CYS A 9 2.87 -4.98 7.06
CA CYS A 9 4.14 -4.58 6.47
C CYS A 9 5.04 -3.85 7.48
N LEU A 10 4.47 -3.02 8.34
CA LEU A 10 5.19 -2.37 9.45
C LEU A 10 5.83 -3.41 10.38
N GLN A 11 5.04 -4.39 10.85
CA GLN A 11 5.53 -5.48 11.72
C GLN A 11 6.59 -6.35 11.03
N SER A 12 6.58 -6.38 9.70
CA SER A 12 7.54 -7.13 8.88
C SER A 12 8.78 -6.29 8.48
N GLY A 13 8.89 -5.05 8.95
CA GLY A 13 10.06 -4.18 8.70
C GLY A 13 10.11 -3.57 7.29
N TYR A 14 8.97 -3.41 6.63
CA TYR A 14 8.88 -2.77 5.31
C TYR A 14 8.34 -1.34 5.43
N GLN A 15 8.91 -0.40 4.66
CA GLN A 15 8.54 1.01 4.66
C GLN A 15 7.23 1.30 3.90
N TYR A 16 6.85 0.42 2.98
CA TYR A 16 5.68 0.59 2.13
C TYR A 16 4.77 -0.63 2.15
N ALA A 17 3.48 -0.36 2.07
CA ALA A 17 2.42 -1.34 1.91
C ALA A 17 1.60 -1.00 0.66
N GLY A 18 1.21 -2.02 -0.11
CA GLY A 18 0.40 -1.89 -1.31
C GLY A 18 -0.81 -2.82 -1.26
N VAL A 19 -1.99 -2.32 -1.61
CA VAL A 19 -3.21 -3.14 -1.78
C VAL A 19 -3.60 -3.21 -3.24
N GLN A 20 -3.96 -4.40 -3.70
CA GLN A 20 -4.30 -4.69 -5.09
C GLN A 20 -5.52 -5.63 -5.17
N TYR A 21 -6.27 -5.51 -6.27
CA TYR A 21 -7.32 -6.45 -6.64
C TYR A 21 -8.30 -6.80 -5.50
N SER A 22 -8.72 -5.77 -4.76
CA SER A 22 -9.58 -5.81 -3.57
C SER A 22 -9.04 -6.52 -2.33
N LYS A 23 -8.16 -7.52 -2.47
CA LYS A 23 -7.81 -8.44 -1.37
C LYS A 23 -6.32 -8.69 -1.18
N GLU A 24 -5.49 -8.33 -2.13
CA GLU A 24 -4.07 -8.62 -2.11
C GLU A 24 -3.31 -7.54 -1.33
N CYS A 25 -2.24 -7.95 -0.66
CA CYS A 25 -1.39 -7.07 0.12
C CYS A 25 0.08 -7.37 -0.18
N PHE A 26 0.86 -6.32 -0.41
CA PHE A 26 2.26 -6.35 -0.80
C PHE A 26 3.06 -5.45 0.13
N CYS A 27 4.28 -5.87 0.46
CA CYS A 27 5.22 -5.09 1.26
C CYS A 27 6.45 -4.75 0.42
N GLY A 28 6.95 -3.52 0.56
CA GLY A 28 8.10 -3.01 -0.19
C GLY A 28 9.03 -2.19 0.69
N LYS A 29 10.33 -2.26 0.42
CA LYS A 29 11.32 -1.42 1.10
C LYS A 29 11.42 -0.03 0.47
N GLU A 30 11.13 0.07 -0.82
CA GLU A 30 11.30 1.29 -1.60
C GLU A 30 9.94 1.81 -2.07
N ARG A 31 9.86 3.13 -2.22
CA ARG A 31 8.71 3.77 -2.86
C ARG A 31 8.72 3.41 -4.35
N PRO A 32 7.56 3.11 -4.96
CA PRO A 32 7.46 3.05 -6.42
C PRO A 32 7.93 4.35 -7.06
N HIS A 33 8.56 4.25 -8.23
CA HIS A 33 9.01 5.41 -8.97
C HIS A 33 7.81 6.30 -9.37
N GLU A 34 7.99 7.62 -9.36
CA GLU A 34 6.88 8.58 -9.55
C GLU A 34 6.24 8.50 -10.95
N ASP A 35 6.96 8.03 -11.97
CA ASP A 35 6.42 7.81 -13.32
C ASP A 35 5.38 6.67 -13.40
N LEU A 36 5.34 5.79 -12.39
CA LEU A 36 4.34 4.74 -12.26
C LEU A 36 3.04 5.23 -11.62
N LYS A 37 2.95 6.52 -11.25
CA LYS A 37 1.75 7.07 -10.61
C LYS A 37 0.58 7.11 -11.60
N LEU A 38 -0.50 6.43 -11.24
CA LEU A 38 -1.71 6.33 -12.04
C LEU A 38 -2.81 7.28 -11.53
N SER A 39 -3.82 7.52 -12.36
CA SER A 39 -5.08 8.13 -11.93
C SER A 39 -5.75 7.29 -10.84
N GLU A 40 -6.40 7.94 -9.87
CA GLU A 40 -7.12 7.26 -8.78
C GLU A 40 -8.20 6.29 -9.28
N ASP A 41 -8.78 6.56 -10.46
CA ASP A 41 -9.78 5.69 -11.09
C ASP A 41 -9.23 4.31 -11.45
N GLN A 42 -7.92 4.17 -11.63
CA GLN A 42 -7.29 2.88 -11.88
C GLN A 42 -7.09 2.09 -10.58
N CYS A 43 -7.23 2.70 -9.40
CA CYS A 43 -7.01 2.08 -8.09
C CYS A 43 -8.26 2.21 -7.19
N ASN A 44 -9.45 1.98 -7.76
CA ASN A 44 -10.75 2.31 -7.14
C ASN A 44 -11.62 1.09 -6.75
N MET A 45 -11.09 -0.12 -6.78
CA MET A 45 -11.84 -1.32 -6.36
C MET A 45 -12.11 -1.26 -4.85
N ASN A 46 -13.34 -1.58 -4.45
CA ASN A 46 -13.73 -1.55 -3.04
C ASN A 46 -13.04 -2.66 -2.25
N CYS A 47 -12.71 -2.38 -0.99
CA CYS A 47 -12.27 -3.39 -0.04
C CYS A 47 -13.46 -4.27 0.42
N PRO A 48 -13.33 -5.61 0.51
CA PRO A 48 -14.44 -6.51 0.81
C PRO A 48 -15.18 -6.26 2.13
N GLN A 49 -14.46 -5.82 3.16
CA GLN A 49 -14.99 -5.61 4.52
C GLN A 49 -15.13 -4.13 4.89
N SER A 50 -14.72 -3.24 3.99
CA SER A 50 -14.75 -1.78 4.17
C SER A 50 -15.07 -1.14 2.83
N PRO A 51 -16.33 -1.16 2.36
CA PRO A 51 -16.68 -0.74 1.00
C PRO A 51 -16.43 0.76 0.73
N HIS A 52 -16.21 1.57 1.78
CA HIS A 52 -15.80 2.97 1.67
C HIS A 52 -14.29 3.15 1.42
N GLU A 53 -13.49 2.11 1.63
CA GLU A 53 -12.05 2.10 1.36
C GLU A 53 -11.76 1.52 -0.03
N LYS A 54 -10.67 1.98 -0.64
CA LYS A 54 -10.17 1.48 -1.93
C LYS A 54 -8.99 0.54 -1.71
N CYS A 55 -9.02 -0.59 -2.41
CA CYS A 55 -8.07 -1.70 -2.31
C CYS A 55 -7.47 -2.05 -3.69
N GLY A 56 -6.97 -1.03 -4.38
CA GLY A 56 -6.26 -1.13 -5.65
C GLY A 56 -7.17 -1.31 -6.87
N GLY A 57 -6.61 -1.86 -7.93
CA GLY A 57 -7.32 -2.20 -9.17
C GLY A 57 -6.76 -3.46 -9.82
N TYR A 58 -7.07 -3.66 -11.09
CA TYR A 58 -6.49 -4.77 -11.87
C TYR A 58 -5.05 -4.43 -12.27
N PHE A 59 -4.07 -5.15 -11.69
CA PHE A 59 -2.63 -4.88 -11.83
C PHE A 59 -2.17 -3.49 -11.39
N THR A 60 -2.96 -2.81 -10.57
CA THR A 60 -2.67 -1.47 -10.03
C THR A 60 -2.89 -1.45 -8.52
N MET A 61 -2.23 -0.56 -7.79
CA MET A 61 -2.24 -0.57 -6.33
C MET A 61 -2.39 0.83 -5.72
N ASN A 62 -3.06 0.89 -4.57
CA ASN A 62 -2.89 2.02 -3.65
C ASN A 62 -1.67 1.72 -2.77
N VAL A 63 -0.77 2.69 -2.62
CA VAL A 63 0.50 2.54 -1.89
C VAL A 63 0.51 3.48 -0.70
N TYR A 64 0.93 2.95 0.46
CA TYR A 64 0.93 3.63 1.75
C TYR A 64 2.30 3.52 2.38
N HIS A 65 2.77 4.59 3.02
CA HIS A 65 3.92 4.52 3.92
C HIS A 65 3.49 3.84 5.23
N THR A 66 4.32 2.95 5.77
CA THR A 66 3.99 2.20 6.99
C THR A 66 4.24 2.98 8.28
N GLY A 67 4.98 4.08 8.19
CA GLY A 67 5.43 4.84 9.35
C GLY A 67 6.75 4.31 9.94
N LEU A 68 7.32 3.25 9.36
CA LEU A 68 8.66 2.80 9.72
C LEU A 68 9.66 3.93 9.42
N PRO A 69 10.46 4.40 10.40
CA PRO A 69 11.49 5.38 10.13
C PRO A 69 12.50 4.80 9.15
N SER A 70 13.04 5.63 8.25
CA SER A 70 14.21 5.23 7.47
C SER A 70 15.36 4.89 8.41
N GLU A 71 16.10 3.80 8.16
CA GLU A 71 17.26 3.42 8.98
C GLU A 71 18.29 4.58 9.10
N ASP A 72 18.29 5.50 8.13
CA ASP A 72 19.08 6.73 8.11
C ASP A 72 18.73 7.74 9.22
N LEU A 73 17.60 7.57 9.93
CA LEU A 73 17.18 8.45 11.04
C LEU A 73 17.61 7.94 12.43
N ILE A 74 18.33 6.82 12.50
CA ILE A 74 18.80 6.21 13.77
C ILE A 74 20.31 6.51 14.02
N LEU A 75 20.93 7.39 13.22
CA LEU A 75 22.30 7.87 13.44
C LEU A 75 22.36 9.17 14.25
#